data_AF-A0A358IZA7-F1
#
_entry.id   AF-A0A358IZA7-F1
#
_cell.length_a   1.000
_cell.length_b   1.000
_cell.length_c   1.000
_cell.angle_alpha   90.00
_cell.angle_beta   90.00
_cell.angle_gamma   90.00
#
_symmetry.space_group_name_H-M   'P 1'
#
loop_
_entity.id
_entity.type
_entity.pdbx_description
1 polymer ?
#
loop_
_entity_poly.entity_id
_entity_poly.type
_entity_poly.pdbx_seq_one_letter_code
_entity_poly.pdbx_strand_id
1 'polypeptide(L)'
;SGSGKSTVGRLLLQLETPTAGEVWFEGRPLSGLSRRALRPLRRRMQMVFQDPYSALNPRLRVGEAVTEPLRIHGIETHAGALADRAAELFRQVGLDPIMTRRFPHEFSGGQR
;
A
#
# COMPACT_ATOMS: atom_id res chain seq x y z
N SER A 1 5.14 -4.02 -22.29
CA SER A 1 3.74 -4.34 -22.68
C SER A 1 2.83 -3.16 -22.34
N GLY A 2 2.29 -2.47 -23.35
CA GLY A 2 1.53 -1.22 -23.23
C GLY A 2 0.00 -1.35 -23.25
N SER A 3 -0.56 -2.47 -22.79
CA SER A 3 -2.00 -2.75 -22.89
C SER A 3 -2.89 -1.96 -21.90
N GLY A 4 -2.37 -0.92 -21.22
CA GLY A 4 -3.16 -0.02 -20.36
C GLY A 4 -3.52 -0.52 -18.95
N LYS A 5 -3.13 -1.73 -18.52
CA LYS A 5 -3.49 -2.27 -17.19
C LYS A 5 -3.12 -1.34 -16.02
N SER A 6 -1.90 -0.81 -16.04
CA SER A 6 -1.43 0.12 -15.00
C SER A 6 -2.20 1.45 -15.03
N THR A 7 -2.62 1.90 -16.22
CA THR A 7 -3.48 3.08 -16.38
C THR A 7 -4.84 2.85 -15.72
N VAL A 8 -5.46 1.69 -15.97
CA VAL A 8 -6.75 1.33 -15.34
C VAL A 8 -6.63 1.31 -13.82
N GLY A 9 -5.58 0.70 -13.26
CA GLY A 9 -5.34 0.72 -11.81
C GLY A 9 -5.19 2.13 -11.23
N ARG A 10 -4.49 3.02 -11.93
CA ARG A 10 -4.35 4.43 -11.50
C ARG A 10 -5.65 5.22 -11.59
N LEU A 11 -6.48 4.96 -12.60
CA LEU A 11 -7.81 5.55 -12.74
C LEU A 11 -8.74 5.13 -11.58
N LEU A 12 -8.72 3.85 -11.17
CA LEU A 12 -9.48 3.36 -10.02
C LEU A 12 -9.10 4.09 -8.72
N LEU A 13 -7.81 4.36 -8.52
CA LEU A 13 -7.30 5.08 -7.34
C LEU A 13 -7.43 6.62 -7.45
N GLN A 14 -7.94 7.14 -8.57
CA GLN A 14 -7.95 8.57 -8.89
C GLN A 14 -6.55 9.19 -8.81
N LEU A 15 -5.53 8.43 -9.22
CA LEU A 15 -4.15 8.92 -9.42
C LEU A 15 -3.98 9.50 -10.83
N GLU A 16 -4.90 9.14 -11.74
CA GLU A 16 -5.06 9.70 -13.07
C GLU A 16 -6.54 10.07 -13.27
N THR A 17 -6.81 11.05 -14.14
CA THR A 17 -8.18 11.47 -14.48
C THR A 17 -8.60 10.81 -15.80
N PRO A 18 -9.78 10.16 -15.87
CA PRO A 18 -10.26 9.59 -17.13
C PRO A 18 -10.56 10.72 -18.13
N THR A 19 -10.17 10.53 -19.40
CA THR A 19 -10.51 11.48 -20.48
C THR A 19 -12.02 11.56 -20.70
N ALA A 20 -12.73 10.44 -20.56
CA ALA A 20 -14.17 10.33 -20.64
C ALA A 20 -14.68 9.18 -19.77
N GLY A 21 -15.98 9.20 -19.45
CA GLY A 21 -16.63 8.19 -18.61
C GLY A 21 -16.44 8.44 -17.11
N GLU A 22 -16.90 7.48 -16.32
CA GLU A 22 -16.91 7.59 -14.86
C GLU A 22 -16.28 6.37 -14.21
N VAL A 23 -15.63 6.60 -13.06
CA VAL A 23 -15.10 5.53 -12.23
C VAL A 23 -15.99 5.39 -11.01
N TRP A 24 -16.52 4.18 -10.80
CA TRP A 24 -17.40 3.87 -9.69
C TRP A 24 -16.71 2.87 -8.74
N PHE A 25 -16.86 3.09 -7.44
CA PHE A 25 -16.42 2.16 -6.41
C PHE A 25 -17.57 1.91 -5.44
N GLU A 26 -18.01 0.66 -5.33
CA GLU A 26 -19.11 0.24 -4.45
C GLU A 26 -20.37 1.12 -4.58
N GLY A 27 -20.80 1.36 -5.82
CA GLY A 27 -22.00 2.15 -6.10
C GLY A 27 -21.84 3.67 -5.91
N ARG A 28 -20.62 4.16 -5.69
CA ARG A 28 -20.32 5.59 -5.58
C ARG A 28 -19.42 6.08 -6.73
N PRO A 29 -19.78 7.17 -7.43
CA PRO A 29 -18.88 7.80 -8.40
C PRO A 29 -17.70 8.45 -7.68
N LEU A 30 -16.49 8.23 -8.20
CA LEU A 30 -15.25 8.82 -7.68
C LEU A 30 -14.91 10.14 -8.37
N SER A 31 -15.45 10.36 -9.58
CA SER A 31 -15.24 11.56 -10.38
C SER A 31 -15.61 12.83 -9.59
N GLY A 32 -14.73 13.83 -9.58
CA GLY A 32 -14.99 15.12 -8.93
C GLY A 32 -14.88 15.12 -7.41
N LEU A 33 -14.55 13.99 -6.75
CA LEU A 33 -14.32 13.98 -5.32
C LEU A 33 -13.05 14.76 -4.95
N SER A 34 -13.14 15.58 -3.90
CA SER A 34 -11.96 16.26 -3.35
C SER A 34 -10.96 15.26 -2.78
N ARG A 35 -9.69 15.66 -2.66
CA ARG A 35 -8.64 14.83 -2.01
C ARG A 35 -9.05 14.38 -0.61
N ARG A 36 -9.78 15.22 0.15
CA ARG A 36 -10.29 14.88 1.48
C ARG A 36 -11.35 13.79 1.43
N ALA A 37 -12.25 13.84 0.46
CA ALA A 37 -13.30 12.83 0.27
C ALA A 37 -12.74 11.50 -0.25
N LEU A 38 -11.65 11.53 -1.04
CA LEU A 38 -10.99 10.33 -1.57
C LEU A 38 -10.16 9.57 -0.53
N ARG A 39 -9.55 10.26 0.44
CA ARG A 39 -8.69 9.64 1.48
C ARG A 39 -9.31 8.42 2.17
N PRO A 40 -10.55 8.46 2.71
CA PRO A 40 -11.15 7.28 3.34
C PRO A 40 -11.44 6.14 2.35
N LEU A 41 -11.76 6.46 1.09
CA LEU A 41 -12.01 5.45 0.06
C LEU A 41 -10.72 4.71 -0.33
N ARG A 42 -9.61 5.45 -0.49
CA ARG A 42 -8.30 4.86 -0.80
C ARG A 42 -7.79 3.87 0.24
N ARG A 43 -8.18 4.01 1.51
CA ARG A 43 -7.87 3.01 2.56
C ARG A 43 -8.47 1.64 2.26
N ARG A 44 -9.51 1.58 1.43
CA ARG A 44 -10.22 0.36 1.03
C ARG A 44 -9.76 -0.16 -0.33
N MET A 45 -8.83 0.52 -0.98
CA MET A 45 -8.30 0.20 -2.30
C MET A 45 -6.79 -0.02 -2.18
N GLN A 46 -6.39 -1.23 -1.80
CA GLN A 46 -4.98 -1.57 -1.65
C GLN A 46 -4.41 -2.05 -2.99
N MET A 47 -3.37 -1.40 -3.49
CA MET A 47 -2.72 -1.74 -4.74
C MET A 47 -1.32 -2.29 -4.48
N VAL A 48 -1.01 -3.44 -5.08
CA VAL A 48 0.35 -3.98 -5.16
C VAL A 48 0.91 -3.61 -6.53
N PHE A 49 1.98 -2.81 -6.55
CA PHE A 49 2.61 -2.38 -7.80
C PHE A 49 3.49 -3.49 -8.40
N GLN A 50 3.66 -3.46 -9.74
CA GLN A 50 4.46 -4.46 -10.47
C GLN A 50 5.94 -4.46 -10.06
N ASP A 51 6.46 -3.30 -9.67
CA ASP A 51 7.78 -3.18 -9.03
C ASP A 51 7.58 -2.70 -7.59
N PRO A 52 7.31 -3.62 -6.65
CA PRO A 52 7.09 -3.26 -5.25
C PRO A 52 8.35 -2.67 -4.60
N TYR A 53 9.53 -2.93 -5.16
CA TYR A 53 10.81 -2.48 -4.62
C TYR A 53 11.00 -0.97 -4.80
N SER A 54 10.60 -0.45 -5.97
CA SER A 54 10.59 1.00 -6.23
C SER A 54 9.75 1.80 -5.23
N ALA A 55 8.77 1.14 -4.59
CA ALA A 55 7.89 1.75 -3.60
C ALA A 55 8.44 1.69 -2.16
N LEU A 56 9.44 0.83 -1.89
CA LEU A 56 10.06 0.72 -0.57
C LEU A 56 11.15 1.78 -0.40
N ASN A 57 11.09 2.53 0.69
CA ASN A 57 12.20 3.41 1.07
C ASN A 57 13.38 2.55 1.54
N PRO A 58 14.54 2.55 0.84
CA PRO A 58 15.66 1.67 1.17
C PRO A 58 16.31 1.98 2.52
N ARG A 59 16.00 3.13 3.11
CA ARG A 59 16.52 3.58 4.41
C ARG A 59 15.65 3.16 5.59
N LEU A 60 14.45 2.62 5.35
CA LEU A 60 13.55 2.14 6.38
C LEU A 60 13.66 0.63 6.53
N ARG A 61 13.52 0.11 7.76
CA ARG A 61 13.36 -1.32 7.96
C ARG A 61 12.02 -1.77 7.42
N VAL A 62 11.93 -3.02 6.93
CA VAL A 62 10.68 -3.52 6.32
C VAL A 62 9.53 -3.56 7.34
N GLY A 63 9.81 -3.82 8.62
CA GLY A 63 8.82 -3.70 9.69
C GLY A 63 8.23 -2.30 9.82
N GLU A 64 9.04 -1.25 9.65
CA GLU A 64 8.58 0.14 9.64
C GLU A 64 7.78 0.43 8.37
N ALA A 65 8.23 -0.05 7.21
CA ALA A 65 7.52 0.15 5.94
C ALA A 65 6.12 -0.47 5.94
N VAL A 66 5.95 -1.70 6.47
CA VAL A 66 4.64 -2.37 6.50
C VAL A 66 3.69 -1.78 7.55
N THR A 67 4.22 -1.09 8.56
CA THR A 67 3.41 -0.46 9.62
C THR A 67 3.20 1.04 9.42
N GLU A 68 3.97 1.68 8.55
CA GLU A 68 3.86 3.11 8.22
C GLU A 68 2.42 3.52 7.82
N PRO A 69 1.69 2.74 6.99
CA PRO A 69 0.31 3.09 6.66
C PRO A 69 -0.62 3.13 7.87
N LEU A 70 -0.39 2.27 8.89
CA LEU A 70 -1.18 2.26 10.12
C LEU A 70 -1.03 3.57 10.88
N ARG A 71 0.21 4.07 10.95
CA ARG A 71 0.55 5.35 11.60
C ARG A 71 -0.01 6.54 10.81
N ILE A 72 0.19 6.58 9.49
CA ILE A 72 -0.31 7.65 8.60
C ILE A 72 -1.84 7.78 8.69
N HIS A 73 -2.53 6.66 8.85
CA HIS A 73 -3.99 6.61 8.91
C HIS A 73 -4.56 6.68 10.32
N GLY A 74 -3.72 6.85 11.35
CA GLY A 74 -4.12 6.94 12.75
C GLY A 74 -4.83 5.67 13.27
N ILE A 75 -4.50 4.50 12.72
CA ILE A 75 -5.06 3.21 13.14
C ILE A 75 -4.36 2.74 14.41
N GLU A 76 -3.03 2.88 14.43
CA GLU A 76 -2.17 2.53 15.56
C GLU A 76 -0.94 3.44 15.53
N THR A 77 -0.50 3.89 16.70
CA THR A 77 0.66 4.79 16.87
C THR A 77 1.61 4.33 17.98
N HIS A 78 1.19 3.39 18.83
CA HIS A 78 2.01 2.85 19.88
C HIS A 78 3.05 1.87 19.33
N ALA A 79 4.33 2.14 19.63
CA ALA A 79 5.45 1.40 19.06
C ALA A 79 5.39 -0.11 19.34
N GLY A 80 4.95 -0.53 20.53
CA GLY A 80 4.81 -1.95 20.88
C GLY A 80 3.76 -2.65 20.02
N ALA A 81 2.57 -2.05 19.91
CA ALA A 81 1.48 -2.59 19.11
C ALA A 81 1.81 -2.64 17.60
N LEU A 82 2.55 -1.65 17.09
CA LEU A 82 3.06 -1.69 15.72
C LEU A 82 4.06 -2.84 15.52
N ALA A 83 4.96 -3.07 16.48
CA ALA A 83 5.92 -4.17 16.41
C ALA A 83 5.20 -5.53 16.40
N ASP A 84 4.19 -5.71 17.25
CA ASP A 84 3.37 -6.93 17.28
C ASP A 84 2.62 -7.13 15.97
N ARG A 85 2.06 -6.04 15.41
CA ARG A 85 1.36 -6.08 14.13
C ARG A 85 2.30 -6.43 12.97
N ALA A 86 3.50 -5.89 12.94
CA ALA A 86 4.51 -6.24 11.94
C ALA A 86 4.87 -7.73 12.02
N ALA A 87 5.09 -8.24 13.23
CA ALA A 87 5.39 -9.66 13.46
C ALA A 87 4.24 -10.59 13.04
N GLU A 88 2.99 -10.17 13.26
CA GLU A 88 1.81 -10.90 12.77
C GLU A 88 1.75 -10.93 11.25
N LEU A 89 1.91 -9.78 10.58
CA LEU A 89 1.87 -9.68 9.12
C LEU A 89 2.95 -10.55 8.46
N PHE A 90 4.16 -10.58 9.03
CA PHE A 90 5.25 -11.43 8.53
C PHE A 90 4.91 -12.91 8.65
N ARG A 91 4.34 -13.35 9.77
CA ARG A 91 3.89 -14.74 9.94
C ARG A 91 2.82 -15.13 8.93
N GLN A 92 1.87 -14.23 8.64
CA GLN A 92 0.79 -14.49 7.68
C GLN A 92 1.32 -14.76 6.26
N VAL A 93 2.45 -14.17 5.89
CA VAL A 93 3.11 -14.39 4.58
C VAL A 93 4.24 -15.42 4.63
N GLY A 94 4.37 -16.17 5.73
CA GLY A 94 5.35 -17.24 5.88
C GLY A 94 6.79 -16.76 6.15
N LEU A 95 6.97 -15.53 6.63
CA LEU A 95 8.27 -14.96 6.98
C LEU A 95 8.49 -14.96 8.49
N ASP A 96 9.74 -15.11 8.90
CA ASP A 96 10.14 -15.03 10.31
C ASP A 96 9.99 -13.57 10.82
N PRO A 97 9.31 -13.32 11.95
CA PRO A 97 9.20 -12.00 12.56
C PRO A 97 10.52 -11.27 12.77
N ILE A 98 11.64 -11.98 12.95
CA ILE A 98 12.95 -11.34 13.11
C ILE A 98 13.36 -10.55 11.86
N MET A 99 12.83 -10.92 10.70
CA MET A 99 13.06 -10.23 9.43
C MET A 99 12.44 -8.83 9.38
N THR A 100 11.52 -8.48 10.28
CA THR A 100 10.98 -7.11 10.40
C THR A 100 12.08 -6.06 10.63
N ARG A 101 13.21 -6.48 11.23
CA ARG A 101 14.36 -5.63 11.50
C ARG A 101 15.28 -5.43 10.29
N ARG A 102 15.08 -6.17 9.20
CA ARG A 102 15.91 -6.10 8.00
C ARG A 102 15.51 -4.93 7.11
N PHE A 103 16.43 -4.48 6.28
CA PHE A 103 16.23 -3.52 5.20
C PHE A 103 15.80 -4.22 3.90
N PRO A 104 15.17 -3.51 2.94
CA PRO A 104 14.68 -4.10 1.70
C PRO A 104 15.72 -4.90 0.90
N HIS A 105 16.99 -4.46 0.92
CA HIS A 105 18.07 -5.12 0.17
C HIS A 105 18.48 -6.48 0.74
N GLU A 106 18.06 -6.82 1.96
CA GLU A 106 18.35 -8.09 2.63
C GLU A 106 17.30 -9.19 2.34
N PHE A 107 16.31 -8.90 1.48
CA PHE A 107 15.27 -9.85 1.07
C PHE A 107 15.58 -10.43 -0.30
N SER A 108 15.30 -11.73 -0.50
CA SER A 108 15.38 -12.36 -1.83
C SER A 108 14.21 -11.96 -2.74
N GLY A 109 14.29 -12.27 -4.03
CA GLY A 109 13.24 -11.95 -5.00
C GLY A 109 11.84 -12.46 -4.63
N GLY A 110 11.74 -13.66 -4.05
CA GLY A 110 10.46 -14.25 -3.65
C GLY A 110 9.97 -13.84 -2.25
N GLN A 111 10.82 -13.21 -1.43
CA GLN A 111 10.42 -12.64 -0.15
C GLN A 111 10.05 -11.16 -0.26
N ARG A 112 10.38 -10.54 -1.40
CA ARG A 112 10.08 -9.15 -1.73
C ARG A 112 8.67 -8.99 -2.27
#